data_AF-F2AYK3-F1
#
_entry.id   AF-F2AYK3-F1
#
_cell.length_a   1.000
_cell.length_b   1.000
_cell.length_c   1.000
_cell.angle_alpha   90.00
_cell.angle_beta   90.00
_cell.angle_gamma   90.00
#
_symmetry.space_group_name_H-M   'P 1'
#
loop_
_entity.id
_entity.type
_entity.pdbx_description
1 polymer ?
#
loop_
_entity_poly.entity_id
_entity_poly.type
_entity_poly.pdbx_seq_one_letter_code
_entity_poly.pdbx_strand_id
1 'polypeptide(L)'
;MKKNTDVRRDPKEFSRAEIDRVIMMAWEDRTSFDAIQTQFSLSHGDVIRLMRQEMKPRSFRMWRKRTAGRATKHEATFSSQHGENRCRRFRAKSQRG
;
A
#
# COMPACT_ATOMS: atom_id res chain seq x y z
N MET A 1 4.00 -16.69 -23.60
CA MET A 1 3.05 -16.28 -22.55
C MET A 1 2.62 -14.83 -22.77
N LYS A 2 1.38 -14.58 -23.22
CA LYS A 2 0.80 -13.23 -23.20
C LYS A 2 0.18 -13.02 -21.82
N LYS A 3 0.81 -12.20 -20.96
CA LYS A 3 0.18 -11.67 -19.74
C LYS A 3 -0.87 -10.64 -20.18
N ASN A 4 -1.99 -11.12 -20.70
CA ASN A 4 -3.20 -10.35 -21.01
C ASN A 4 -4.18 -10.75 -19.91
N THR A 5 -4.55 -9.90 -18.96
CA THR A 5 -5.39 -8.72 -19.19
C THR A 5 -5.35 -7.85 -17.93
N ASP A 6 -4.70 -6.70 -17.98
CA ASP A 6 -4.99 -5.61 -17.04
C ASP A 6 -6.29 -4.97 -17.56
N VAL A 7 -7.43 -5.60 -17.28
CA VAL A 7 -8.72 -4.93 -17.47
C VAL A 7 -8.77 -3.82 -16.44
N ARG A 8 -8.20 -2.66 -16.77
CA ARG A 8 -8.29 -1.45 -15.96
C ARG A 8 -9.76 -1.05 -15.91
N ARG A 9 -10.48 -1.56 -14.93
CA ARG A 9 -11.82 -1.09 -14.64
C ARG A 9 -11.66 0.25 -13.94
N ASP A 10 -11.96 1.32 -14.68
CA ASP A 10 -11.87 2.66 -14.12
C ASP A 10 -12.79 2.76 -12.90
N PRO A 11 -12.34 3.40 -11.79
CA PRO A 11 -13.16 3.57 -10.59
C PRO A 11 -14.52 4.27 -10.83
N LYS A 12 -14.66 4.91 -12.00
CA LYS A 12 -15.85 5.63 -12.47
C LYS A 12 -16.98 4.71 -12.95
N GLU A 13 -16.67 3.46 -13.26
CA GLU A 13 -17.64 2.44 -13.73
C GLU A 13 -18.29 1.66 -12.57
N PHE A 14 -17.91 1.95 -11.32
CA PHE A 14 -18.54 1.35 -10.15
C PHE A 14 -19.79 2.11 -9.76
N SER A 15 -20.81 1.35 -9.39
CA SER A 15 -21.99 1.92 -8.73
C SER A 15 -21.60 2.56 -7.40
N ARG A 16 -22.42 3.49 -6.93
CA ARG A 16 -22.18 4.14 -5.64
C ARG A 16 -22.09 3.16 -4.48
N ALA A 17 -22.87 2.07 -4.51
CA ALA A 17 -22.80 1.01 -3.51
C ALA A 17 -21.46 0.26 -3.53
N GLU A 18 -20.87 0.04 -4.70
CA GLU A 18 -19.54 -0.57 -4.83
C GLU A 18 -18.45 0.39 -4.33
N ILE A 19 -18.55 1.68 -4.67
CA ILE A 19 -17.64 2.71 -4.15
C ILE A 19 -17.70 2.76 -2.62
N ASP A 20 -18.90 2.80 -2.04
CA ASP A 20 -19.10 2.80 -0.59
C ASP A 20 -18.51 1.53 0.06
N ARG A 21 -18.64 0.37 -0.59
CA ARG A 21 -18.05 -0.90 -0.13
C ARG A 21 -16.52 -0.88 -0.19
N VAL A 22 -15.93 -0.33 -1.25
CA VAL A 22 -14.47 -0.17 -1.36
C VAL A 22 -13.95 0.79 -0.29
N ILE A 23 -14.64 1.91 -0.06
CA ILE A 23 -14.29 2.86 1.01
C ILE A 23 -14.37 2.18 2.37
N MET A 24 -15.44 1.44 2.65
CA MET A 24 -15.64 0.71 3.90
C MET A 24 -14.51 -0.30 4.14
N MET A 25 -14.22 -1.14 3.14
CA MET A 25 -13.13 -2.11 3.22
C MET A 25 -11.76 -1.45 3.40
N ALA A 26 -11.50 -0.35 2.69
CA ALA A 26 -10.23 0.36 2.77
C ALA A 26 -10.08 1.16 4.08
N TRP A 27 -11.17 1.46 4.78
CA TRP A 27 -11.17 2.02 6.13
C TRP A 27 -10.98 0.97 7.22
N GLU A 28 -11.29 -0.30 6.93
CA GLU A 28 -11.09 -1.39 7.87
C GLU A 28 -9.61 -1.80 7.90
N ASP A 29 -8.92 -1.54 9.01
CA ASP A 29 -7.47 -1.79 9.18
C ASP A 29 -7.03 -3.26 8.95
N ARG A 30 -7.98 -4.18 8.78
CA ARG A 30 -7.75 -5.62 8.56
C ARG A 30 -7.80 -6.04 7.09
N THR A 31 -8.28 -5.18 6.20
CA THR A 31 -8.39 -5.53 4.78
C THR A 31 -7.08 -5.25 4.06
N SER A 32 -6.45 -6.29 3.51
CA SER A 32 -5.31 -6.12 2.63
C SER A 32 -5.76 -5.47 1.32
N PHE A 33 -4.91 -4.63 0.73
CA PHE A 33 -5.18 -4.09 -0.61
C PHE A 33 -5.31 -5.19 -1.68
N ASP A 34 -4.70 -6.35 -1.45
CA ASP A 34 -4.84 -7.54 -2.30
C ASP A 34 -6.26 -8.12 -2.28
N ALA A 35 -6.96 -8.08 -1.13
CA ALA A 35 -8.36 -8.48 -1.05
C ALA A 35 -9.28 -7.53 -1.85
N ILE A 36 -8.96 -6.24 -1.86
CA ILE A 36 -9.70 -5.24 -2.65
C ILE A 36 -9.41 -5.44 -4.14
N GLN A 37 -8.15 -5.72 -4.49
CA GLN A 37 -7.74 -5.98 -5.86
C GLN A 37 -8.37 -7.26 -6.42
N THR A 38 -8.51 -8.31 -5.62
CA THR A 38 -9.16 -9.56 -6.06
C THR A 38 -10.67 -9.42 -6.22
N GLN A 39 -11.34 -8.61 -5.40
CA GLN A 39 -12.80 -8.44 -5.47
C GLN A 39 -13.24 -7.39 -6.50
N PHE A 40 -12.49 -6.29 -6.63
CA PHE A 40 -12.88 -5.13 -7.45
C PHE A 40 -11.95 -4.90 -8.65
N SER A 41 -10.90 -5.71 -8.82
CA SER A 41 -9.87 -5.50 -9.85
C SER A 41 -9.22 -4.11 -9.77
N LEU A 42 -9.22 -3.49 -8.58
CA LEU A 42 -8.64 -2.19 -8.32
C LEU A 42 -7.21 -2.31 -7.79
N SER A 43 -6.27 -1.61 -8.39
CA SER A 43 -4.92 -1.54 -7.83
C SER A 43 -4.88 -0.68 -6.57
N HIS A 44 -3.83 -0.83 -5.75
CA HIS A 44 -3.60 0.05 -4.61
C HIS A 44 -3.60 1.55 -5.00
N GLY A 45 -3.06 1.88 -6.18
CA GLY A 45 -3.06 3.24 -6.70
C GLY A 45 -4.47 3.76 -6.98
N ASP A 46 -5.34 2.91 -7.55
CA ASP A 46 -6.71 3.29 -7.89
C ASP A 46 -7.56 3.49 -6.63
N VAL A 47 -7.38 2.65 -5.62
CA VAL A 47 -8.03 2.83 -4.30
C VAL A 47 -7.60 4.15 -3.66
N ILE A 48 -6.32 4.51 -3.72
CA ILE A 48 -5.84 5.81 -3.22
C ILE A 48 -6.49 6.97 -3.98
N ARG A 49 -6.60 6.87 -5.31
CA ARG A 49 -7.22 7.91 -6.15
C ARG A 49 -8.71 8.04 -5.82
N LEU A 50 -9.43 6.94 -5.72
CA LEU A 50 -10.84 6.89 -5.34
C LEU A 50 -11.06 7.51 -3.95
N MET A 51 -10.29 7.07 -2.95
CA MET A 51 -10.33 7.63 -1.60
C MET A 51 -10.07 9.14 -1.56
N ARG A 52 -9.20 9.65 -2.44
CA ARG A 52 -8.90 11.08 -2.54
C ARG A 52 -10.04 11.88 -3.19
N GLN A 53 -10.79 11.27 -4.11
CA GLN A 53 -11.92 11.91 -4.79
C GLN A 53 -13.18 11.93 -3.91
N GLU A 54 -13.45 10.84 -3.21
CA GLU A 54 -14.70 10.66 -2.45
C GLU A 54 -14.65 11.31 -1.05
N MET A 55 -13.48 11.36 -0.42
CA MET A 55 -13.37 11.83 0.97
C MET A 55 -12.84 13.26 1.08
N LYS A 56 -13.21 13.92 2.18
CA LYS A 56 -12.64 15.22 2.56
C LYS A 56 -11.13 15.10 2.79
N PRO A 57 -10.33 16.12 2.42
CA PRO A 57 -8.86 16.09 2.55
C PRO A 57 -8.35 15.81 3.97
N ARG A 58 -9.10 16.22 5.00
CA ARG A 58 -8.76 15.97 6.41
C ARG A 58 -8.92 14.49 6.79
N SER A 59 -10.01 13.85 6.36
CA SER A 59 -10.26 12.43 6.58
C SER A 59 -9.24 11.56 5.82
N PHE A 60 -8.94 11.94 4.57
CA PHE A 60 -7.92 11.26 3.77
C PHE A 60 -6.53 11.29 4.42
N ARG A 61 -6.12 12.44 5.00
CA ARG A 61 -4.86 12.56 5.75
C ARG A 61 -4.82 11.64 6.97
N MET A 62 -5.92 11.52 7.71
CA MET A 62 -6.01 10.60 8.86
C MET A 62 -5.91 9.14 8.42
N TRP A 63 -6.63 8.77 7.36
CA TRP A 63 -6.55 7.43 6.76
C TRP A 63 -5.13 7.10 6.28
N ARG A 64 -4.46 8.02 5.56
CA ARG A 64 -3.07 7.83 5.12
C ARG A 64 -2.10 7.69 6.30
N LYS A 65 -2.30 8.43 7.39
CA LYS A 65 -1.47 8.27 8.60
C LYS A 65 -1.60 6.87 9.20
N ARG A 66 -2.80 6.27 9.15
CA ARG A 66 -3.05 4.89 9.62
C ARG A 66 -2.49 3.84 8.65
N THR A 67 -2.80 3.96 7.36
CA THR A 67 -2.44 2.94 6.35
C THR A 67 -0.97 3.00 5.94
N ALA A 68 -0.33 4.17 5.97
CA ALA A 68 1.11 4.30 5.70
C ALA A 68 1.98 3.93 6.93
N GLY A 69 1.41 3.93 8.14
CA GLY A 69 2.12 3.62 9.38
C GLY A 69 2.44 2.13 9.57
N ARG A 70 1.97 1.25 8.68
CA ARG A 70 2.39 -0.15 8.61
C ARG A 70 3.76 -0.24 7.93
N ALA A 71 4.78 0.32 8.59
CA ALA A 71 6.16 -0.05 8.30
C ALA A 71 6.23 -1.58 8.43
N THR A 72 6.40 -2.27 7.31
CA THR A 72 6.75 -3.67 7.37
C THR A 72 8.00 -3.76 8.24
N LYS A 73 8.06 -4.78 9.10
CA LYS A 73 9.12 -5.04 10.08
C LYS A 73 10.57 -4.93 9.54
N HIS A 74 10.76 -4.84 8.23
CA HIS A 74 12.02 -4.71 7.52
C HIS A 74 12.55 -3.27 7.35
N GLU A 75 11.75 -2.23 7.60
CA GLU A 75 12.22 -0.84 7.46
C GLU A 75 12.80 -0.27 8.77
N ALA A 76 12.39 -0.82 9.92
CA ALA A 76 12.88 -0.40 11.24
C ALA A 76 14.36 -0.77 11.49
N THR A 77 14.93 -1.73 10.75
CA THR A 77 16.35 -2.08 10.86
C THR A 77 17.26 -1.29 9.93
N PHE A 78 16.72 -0.46 9.03
CA PHE A 78 17.54 0.26 8.04
C PHE A 78 17.89 1.70 8.45
N SER A 79 17.03 2.38 9.21
CA SER A 79 17.23 3.81 9.54
C SER A 79 18.10 4.06 10.78
N SER A 80 18.42 3.05 11.59
CA SER A 80 19.27 3.23 12.77
C SER A 80 20.79 3.20 12.48
N GLN A 81 21.21 3.02 11.22
CA GLN A 81 22.61 3.05 10.82
C GLN A 81 22.81 3.99 9.63
N HIS A 82 22.74 5.29 9.86
CA HIS A 82 23.44 6.26 9.01
C HIS A 82 24.42 7.06 9.88
N GLY A 83 25.55 6.42 10.16
CA GLY A 83 26.83 7.09 10.33
C GLY A 83 27.79 6.38 9.38
N GLU A 84 28.21 7.08 8.34
CA GLU A 84 29.29 6.72 7.40
C GLU A 84 28.94 5.83 6.20
N ASN A 85 28.93 6.54 5.07
CA ASN A 85 29.20 6.14 3.70
C ASN A 85 30.19 4.95 3.58
N ARG A 86 29.72 3.70 3.62
CA ARG A 86 30.53 2.54 3.21
C ARG A 86 29.74 1.58 2.33
N CYS A 87 30.23 1.43 1.11
CA CYS A 87 29.83 0.42 0.14
C CYS A 87 29.78 -0.97 0.80
N ARG A 88 28.69 -1.69 0.55
CA ARG A 88 28.23 -2.89 1.25
C ARG A 88 29.15 -4.09 0.99
N ARG A 89 30.28 -4.21 1.69
CA ARG A 89 31.07 -5.46 1.70
C ARG A 89 30.42 -6.45 2.66
N PHE A 90 29.80 -7.50 2.12
CA PHE A 90 29.24 -8.62 2.88
C PHE A 90 30.32 -9.20 3.81
N ARG A 91 30.19 -9.02 5.12
CA ARG A 91 31.07 -9.63 6.14
C ARG A 91 30.28 -10.69 6.90
N ALA A 92 30.58 -11.96 6.65
CA ALA A 92 30.07 -13.08 7.42
C ALA A 92 30.67 -13.06 8.84
N LYS A 93 29.89 -13.54 9.83
CA LYS A 93 30.29 -13.54 11.26
C LYS A 93 31.40 -14.54 11.61
N SER A 94 31.82 -15.40 10.69
CA SER A 94 32.85 -16.43 10.89
C SER A 94 34.30 -15.94 10.81
N GLN A 95 34.53 -14.63 10.66
CA GLN A 95 35.87 -14.04 10.56
C GLN A 95 36.26 -13.21 11.80
N ARG A 96 35.65 -13.47 12.96
CA ARG A 96 36.12 -12.96 14.25
C ARG A 96 36.54 -14.15 15.10
N GLY A 97 37.85 -14.32 15.28
CA GLY A 97 38.47 -15.42 16.02
C GLY A 97 39.01 -16.47 15.06
#